data_AF-A0A523RLS4-F1
#
_entry.id   AF-A0A523RLS4-F1
#
_cell.length_a   1.000
_cell.length_b   1.000
_cell.length_c   1.000
_cell.angle_alpha   90.00
_cell.angle_beta   90.00
_cell.angle_gamma   90.00
#
_symmetry.space_group_name_H-M   'P 1'
#
loop_
_entity.id
_entity.type
_entity.pdbx_description
1 polymer ?
#
loop_
_entity_poly.entity_id
_entity_poly.type
_entity_poly.pdbx_seq_one_letter_code
_entity_poly.pdbx_strand_id
1 'polypeptide(L)'
;MRKWFVFHVLLCIAGISQAMDKSNKYLIKLPSAQVLMQRLQKAGFSDFLEKTNKIEELGGQLKSPWRVFLTVEIALYQAYEQDFYDYKGATEMKRKKLAITHLILQDFPEAIERLFQI
;
A
#
# COMPACT_ATOMS: atom_id res chain seq x y z
N MET A 1 34.37 33.52 2.62
CA MET A 1 32.94 33.09 2.60
C MET A 1 32.70 31.64 2.13
N ARG A 2 33.71 30.75 2.05
CA ARG A 2 33.52 29.33 1.61
C ARG A 2 33.17 28.34 2.73
N LYS A 3 33.48 28.65 3.99
CA LYS A 3 33.36 27.68 5.11
C LYS A 3 31.92 27.47 5.61
N TRP A 4 31.05 28.46 5.48
CA TRP A 4 29.64 28.38 5.93
C TRP A 4 28.75 27.55 5.01
N PHE A 5 29.12 27.41 3.74
CA PHE A 5 28.33 26.69 2.73
C PHE A 5 28.36 25.17 2.98
N VAL A 6 29.49 24.63 3.42
CA VAL A 6 29.67 23.18 3.67
C VAL A 6 28.83 22.72 4.88
N PHE A 7 28.71 23.55 5.92
CA PHE A 7 27.89 23.23 7.09
C PHE A 7 26.39 23.17 6.76
N HIS A 8 25.89 24.06 5.89
CA HIS A 8 24.48 24.04 5.49
C HIS A 8 24.13 22.80 4.65
N VAL A 9 25.02 22.41 3.72
CA VAL A 9 24.81 21.20 2.91
C VAL A 9 24.82 19.93 3.77
N LEU A 10 25.72 19.83 4.75
CA LEU A 10 25.76 18.69 5.69
C LEU A 10 24.53 18.63 6.60
N LEU A 11 24.02 19.77 7.08
CA LEU A 11 22.79 19.84 7.87
C LEU A 11 21.56 19.41 7.06
N CYS A 12 21.49 19.80 5.78
CA CYS A 12 20.42 19.36 4.88
C CYS A 12 20.46 17.84 4.64
N ILE A 13 21.64 17.26 4.43
CA ILE A 13 21.80 15.80 4.22
C ILE A 13 21.43 15.03 5.49
N ALA A 14 21.85 15.49 6.66
CA ALA A 14 21.50 14.88 7.94
C ALA A 14 19.99 14.97 8.24
N GLY A 15 19.35 16.11 7.91
CA GLY A 15 17.90 16.29 8.03
C GLY A 15 17.10 15.40 7.08
N ILE A 16 17.55 15.26 5.82
CA ILE A 16 16.94 14.34 4.84
C ILE A 16 17.10 12.89 5.30
N SER A 17 18.29 12.51 5.80
CA SER A 17 18.55 11.17 6.30
C SER A 17 17.66 10.80 7.49
N GLN A 18 17.52 11.69 8.49
CA GLN A 18 16.60 11.47 9.63
C GLN A 18 15.12 11.41 9.20
N ALA A 19 14.71 12.22 8.22
CA ALA A 19 13.36 12.17 7.67
C ALA A 19 13.10 10.85 6.90
N MET A 20 14.08 10.38 6.14
CA MET A 20 14.06 9.07 5.47
C MET A 20 13.98 7.93 6.48
N ASP A 21 14.76 7.99 7.57
CA ASP A 21 14.82 6.95 8.59
C ASP A 21 13.50 6.83 9.36
N LYS A 22 12.86 7.97 9.68
CA LYS A 22 11.49 7.97 10.23
C LYS A 22 10.44 7.43 9.25
N SER A 23 10.60 7.69 7.94
CA SER A 23 9.69 7.14 6.92
C SER A 23 9.87 5.63 6.72
N ASN A 24 11.10 5.13 6.91
CA ASN A 24 11.45 3.71 6.76
C ASN A 24 10.96 2.84 7.93
N LYS A 25 10.76 3.42 9.12
CA LYS A 25 10.29 2.69 10.32
C LYS A 25 8.99 1.89 10.11
N TYR A 26 8.19 2.25 9.10
CA TYR A 26 6.89 1.65 8.84
C TYR A 26 6.81 0.93 7.49
N LEU A 27 7.95 0.75 6.80
CA LEU A 27 7.98 -0.03 5.58
C LEU A 27 8.02 -1.52 5.91
N ILE A 28 7.14 -2.27 5.27
CA ILE A 28 7.10 -3.73 5.32
C ILE A 28 7.49 -4.28 3.95
N LYS A 29 8.24 -5.37 3.95
CA LYS A 29 8.56 -6.09 2.71
C LYS A 29 7.39 -7.00 2.39
N LEU A 30 6.66 -6.67 1.33
CA LEU A 30 5.50 -7.45 0.92
C LEU A 30 5.92 -8.84 0.39
N PRO A 31 5.03 -9.85 0.48
CA PRO A 31 5.24 -11.15 -0.16
C PRO A 31 5.44 -10.99 -1.67
N SER A 32 6.03 -12.01 -2.32
CA SER A 32 6.19 -11.99 -3.78
C SER A 32 4.83 -11.90 -4.49
N ALA A 33 4.84 -11.40 -5.73
CA ALA A 33 3.62 -11.29 -6.55
C ALA A 33 2.89 -12.63 -6.64
N GLN A 34 3.62 -13.74 -6.83
CA GLN A 34 3.05 -15.08 -6.92
C GLN A 34 2.29 -15.49 -5.63
N VAL A 35 2.84 -15.18 -4.45
CA VAL A 35 2.18 -15.46 -3.16
C VAL A 35 0.92 -14.62 -3.01
N LEU A 36 0.99 -13.33 -3.35
CA LEU A 36 -0.14 -12.42 -3.29
C LEU A 36 -1.26 -12.83 -4.27
N MET A 37 -0.92 -13.21 -5.50
CA MET A 37 -1.87 -13.73 -6.50
C MET A 37 -2.58 -14.97 -5.98
N GLN A 38 -1.85 -15.95 -5.44
CA GLN A 38 -2.44 -17.18 -4.90
C GLN A 38 -3.41 -16.90 -3.75
N ARG A 39 -3.10 -15.94 -2.86
CA ARG A 39 -3.99 -15.54 -1.77
C ARG A 39 -5.30 -14.97 -2.29
N LEU A 40 -5.20 -14.03 -3.23
CA LEU A 40 -6.36 -13.36 -3.80
C LEU A 40 -7.23 -14.31 -4.63
N GLN A 41 -6.63 -15.20 -5.42
CA GLN A 41 -7.36 -16.25 -6.13
C GLN A 41 -8.12 -17.17 -5.17
N LYS A 42 -7.46 -17.67 -4.11
CA LYS A 42 -8.09 -18.54 -3.11
C LYS A 42 -9.25 -17.85 -2.36
N ALA A 43 -9.18 -16.53 -2.22
CA ALA A 43 -10.22 -15.72 -1.58
C ALA A 43 -11.33 -15.25 -2.54
N GLY A 44 -11.30 -15.67 -3.81
CA GLY A 44 -12.33 -15.33 -4.80
C GLY A 44 -12.15 -13.96 -5.48
N PHE A 45 -10.98 -13.33 -5.35
CA PHE A 45 -10.66 -12.05 -5.99
C PHE A 45 -10.00 -12.21 -7.37
N SER A 46 -10.31 -13.27 -8.11
CA SER A 46 -9.75 -13.49 -9.46
C SER A 46 -10.10 -12.35 -10.43
N ASP A 47 -11.34 -11.84 -10.39
CA ASP A 47 -11.77 -10.70 -11.23
C ASP A 47 -10.94 -9.43 -10.96
N PHE A 48 -10.55 -9.20 -9.70
CA PHE A 48 -9.64 -8.09 -9.35
C PHE A 48 -8.24 -8.26 -9.96
N LEU A 49 -7.74 -9.49 -10.02
CA LEU A 49 -6.45 -9.80 -10.64
C LEU A 49 -6.48 -9.66 -12.15
N GLU A 50 -7.61 -10.01 -12.78
CA GLU A 50 -7.78 -9.89 -14.23
C GLU A 50 -7.90 -8.42 -14.67
N LYS A 51 -8.55 -7.60 -13.86
CA LYS A 51 -8.77 -6.17 -14.15
C LYS A 51 -7.63 -5.27 -13.68
N THR A 52 -6.71 -5.76 -12.85
CA THR A 52 -5.65 -4.92 -12.25
C THR A 52 -4.30 -5.62 -12.24
N ASN A 53 -3.25 -4.87 -12.60
CA ASN A 53 -1.86 -5.35 -12.56
C ASN A 53 -1.18 -5.01 -11.22
N LYS A 54 -1.96 -4.65 -10.19
CA LYS A 54 -1.44 -4.06 -8.95
C LYS A 54 -0.67 -5.03 -8.07
N ILE A 55 -0.86 -6.33 -8.27
CA ILE A 55 -0.12 -7.35 -7.53
C ILE A 55 1.33 -7.48 -8.02
N GLU A 56 1.58 -7.22 -9.30
CA GLU A 56 2.95 -7.12 -9.82
C GLU A 56 3.65 -5.88 -9.25
N GLU A 57 2.93 -4.76 -9.13
CA GLU A 57 3.45 -3.51 -8.56
C GLU A 57 3.73 -3.63 -7.05
N LEU A 58 2.96 -4.44 -6.31
CA LEU A 58 3.11 -4.60 -4.86
C LEU A 58 4.06 -5.74 -4.48
N GLY A 59 4.14 -6.79 -5.30
CA GLY A 59 4.89 -8.01 -5.00
C GLY A 59 6.37 -7.74 -4.69
N GLY A 60 6.83 -8.18 -3.52
CA GLY A 60 8.23 -8.07 -3.09
C GLY A 60 8.71 -6.65 -2.75
N GLN A 61 7.85 -5.63 -2.87
CA GLN A 61 8.21 -4.24 -2.62
C GLN A 61 8.25 -3.90 -1.13
N LEU A 62 9.09 -2.93 -0.78
CA LEU A 62 9.02 -2.23 0.50
C LEU A 62 7.97 -1.11 0.41
N LYS A 63 6.86 -1.26 1.13
CA LYS A 63 5.76 -0.29 1.11
C LYS A 63 5.26 -0.05 2.53
N SER A 64 4.71 1.14 2.79
CA SER A 64 3.97 1.39 4.01
C SER A 64 2.56 0.79 3.91
N PRO A 65 1.95 0.39 5.04
CA PRO A 65 0.58 -0.14 5.05
C PRO A 65 -0.43 0.82 4.42
N TRP A 66 -0.29 2.13 4.68
CA TRP A 66 -1.10 3.16 4.07
C TRP A 66 -0.97 3.21 2.54
N ARG A 67 0.24 3.06 2.00
CA ARG A 67 0.43 2.97 0.54
C ARG A 67 -0.24 1.73 -0.03
N VAL A 68 -0.18 0.59 0.65
CA VAL A 68 -0.90 -0.62 0.21
C VAL A 68 -2.41 -0.35 0.14
N PHE A 69 -2.98 0.22 1.20
CA PHE A 69 -4.40 0.56 1.26
C PHE A 69 -4.84 1.50 0.12
N LEU A 70 -4.08 2.57 -0.13
CA LEU A 70 -4.36 3.51 -1.22
C LEU A 70 -4.18 2.86 -2.60
N THR A 71 -3.14 2.03 -2.79
CA THR A 71 -2.95 1.32 -4.06
C THR A 71 -4.14 0.42 -4.36
N VAL A 72 -4.65 -0.31 -3.36
CA VAL A 72 -5.85 -1.15 -3.50
C VAL A 72 -7.09 -0.30 -3.79
N GLU A 73 -7.26 0.84 -3.12
CA GLU A 73 -8.36 1.77 -3.37
C GLU A 73 -8.38 2.27 -4.82
N ILE A 74 -7.24 2.76 -5.31
CA ILE A 74 -7.10 3.25 -6.70
C ILE A 74 -7.37 2.11 -7.69
N ALA A 75 -6.86 0.90 -7.40
CA ALA A 75 -7.10 -0.27 -8.23
C ALA A 75 -8.59 -0.60 -8.37
N LEU A 76 -9.32 -0.55 -7.27
CA LEU A 76 -10.76 -0.82 -7.25
C LEU A 76 -11.54 0.30 -7.95
N TYR A 77 -11.18 1.57 -7.75
CA TYR A 77 -11.80 2.67 -8.50
C TYR A 77 -11.62 2.49 -10.01
N GLN A 78 -10.40 2.18 -10.46
CA GLN A 78 -10.11 2.00 -11.89
C GLN A 78 -10.80 0.78 -12.50
N ALA A 79 -10.89 -0.32 -11.76
CA ALA A 79 -11.45 -1.58 -12.28
C ALA A 79 -12.98 -1.64 -12.25
N TYR A 80 -13.64 -0.83 -11.42
CA TYR A 80 -15.07 -0.98 -11.12
C TYR A 80 -15.79 0.37 -11.06
N GLU A 81 -15.23 1.43 -11.67
CA GLU A 81 -15.79 2.80 -11.65
C GLU A 81 -17.29 2.83 -11.99
N GLN A 82 -17.72 1.99 -12.94
CA GLN A 82 -19.11 1.92 -13.39
C GLN A 82 -20.05 1.18 -12.43
N ASP A 83 -19.53 0.29 -11.60
CA ASP A 83 -20.33 -0.55 -10.70
C ASP A 83 -20.68 0.17 -9.38
N PHE A 84 -20.18 1.40 -9.18
CA PHE A 84 -20.19 2.09 -7.88
C PHE A 84 -21.02 3.37 -7.81
N TYR A 85 -21.84 3.68 -8.82
CA TYR A 85 -22.66 4.90 -8.82
C TYR A 85 -23.81 4.91 -7.80
N ASP A 86 -24.11 3.79 -7.11
CA ASP A 86 -25.12 3.71 -6.06
C ASP A 86 -24.54 3.41 -4.65
N TYR A 87 -25.35 3.65 -3.60
CA TYR A 87 -24.94 3.45 -2.20
C TYR A 87 -24.53 2.00 -1.88
N LYS A 88 -25.11 1.03 -2.59
CA LYS A 88 -24.77 -0.40 -2.44
C LYS A 88 -23.37 -0.67 -2.99
N GLY A 89 -23.05 -0.13 -4.16
CA GLY A 89 -21.73 -0.19 -4.78
C GLY A 89 -20.64 0.43 -3.90
N ALA A 90 -20.88 1.60 -3.30
CA ALA A 90 -19.93 2.23 -2.38
C ALA A 90 -19.64 1.35 -1.13
N THR A 91 -20.66 0.71 -0.57
CA THR A 91 -20.51 -0.20 0.58
C THR A 91 -19.73 -1.46 0.18
N GLU A 92 -20.03 -2.03 -0.99
CA GLU A 92 -19.34 -3.20 -1.52
C GLU A 92 -17.87 -2.89 -1.82
N MET A 93 -17.59 -1.72 -2.40
CA MET A 93 -16.23 -1.24 -2.64
C MET A 93 -15.43 -1.16 -1.35
N LYS A 94 -16.00 -0.56 -0.30
CA LYS A 94 -15.35 -0.50 1.01
C LYS A 94 -15.04 -1.89 1.55
N ARG A 95 -15.97 -2.84 1.44
CA ARG A 95 -15.75 -4.25 1.87
C ARG A 95 -14.64 -4.93 1.06
N LYS A 96 -14.65 -4.82 -0.27
CA LYS A 96 -13.61 -5.38 -1.15
C LYS A 96 -12.23 -4.80 -0.83
N LYS A 97 -12.15 -3.47 -0.65
CA LYS A 97 -10.91 -2.78 -0.26
C LYS A 97 -10.32 -3.34 1.02
N LEU A 98 -11.14 -3.46 2.06
CA LEU A 98 -10.72 -3.99 3.36
C LEU A 98 -10.24 -5.44 3.24
N ALA A 99 -11.02 -6.29 2.57
CA ALA A 99 -10.69 -7.70 2.40
C ALA A 99 -9.37 -7.92 1.65
N ILE A 100 -9.19 -7.23 0.50
CA ILE A 100 -7.96 -7.32 -0.30
C ILE A 100 -6.76 -6.79 0.50
N THR A 101 -6.92 -5.64 1.17
CA THR A 101 -5.84 -5.06 2.00
C THR A 101 -5.43 -6.02 3.12
N HIS A 102 -6.41 -6.63 3.79
CA HIS A 102 -6.15 -7.60 4.86
C HIS A 102 -5.40 -8.83 4.33
N LEU A 103 -5.75 -9.35 3.17
CA LEU A 103 -5.06 -10.49 2.55
C LEU A 103 -3.61 -10.18 2.14
N ILE A 104 -3.37 -8.97 1.66
CA ILE A 104 -2.00 -8.52 1.30
C ILE A 104 -1.15 -8.35 2.56
N LEU A 105 -1.74 -7.83 3.64
CA LEU A 105 -1.05 -7.49 4.88
C LEU A 105 -1.12 -8.57 5.97
N GLN A 106 -1.71 -9.74 5.70
CA GLN A 106 -2.02 -10.74 6.73
C GLN A 106 -0.80 -11.22 7.55
N ASP A 107 0.40 -11.18 6.97
CA ASP A 107 1.64 -11.57 7.65
C ASP A 107 2.17 -10.47 8.60
N PHE A 108 1.51 -9.31 8.60
CA PHE A 108 1.85 -8.11 9.36
C PHE A 108 0.63 -7.59 10.13
N PRO A 109 0.13 -8.33 11.15
CA PRO A 109 -1.08 -7.94 11.89
C PRO A 109 -0.98 -6.53 12.52
N GLU A 110 0.20 -6.15 13.00
CA GLU A 110 0.45 -4.79 13.54
C GLU A 110 0.28 -3.68 12.50
N ALA A 111 0.46 -3.98 11.20
CA ALA A 111 0.24 -3.03 10.11
C ALA A 111 -1.25 -2.81 9.85
N ILE A 112 -2.05 -3.87 10.00
CA ILE A 112 -3.50 -3.86 9.89
C ILE A 112 -4.11 -3.06 11.06
N GLU A 113 -3.64 -3.32 12.29
CA GLU A 113 -4.10 -2.58 13.47
C GLU A 113 -3.85 -1.08 13.32
N ARG A 114 -2.64 -0.69 12.90
CA ARG A 114 -2.29 0.72 12.66
C ARG A 114 -3.13 1.39 11.58
N LEU A 115 -3.58 0.65 10.57
CA LEU A 115 -4.42 1.17 9.48
C LEU A 115 -5.84 1.50 9.95
N PHE A 116 -6.36 0.78 10.95
CA PHE A 116 -7.76 0.86 11.37
C PHE A 116 -7.97 1.50 12.76
N GLN A 117 -6.89 1.94 13.41
CA GLN A 117 -6.93 2.73 14.65
C GLN A 117 -7.04 4.25 14.41
N ILE A 118 -7.08 4.70 13.15
CA ILE A 118 -7.30 6.09 12.74
C ILE A 118 -8.78 6.28 12.39
#